data_AF-A0A661B5A7-F1
#
_entry.id   AF-A0A661B5A7-F1
#
_cell.length_a   1.000
_cell.length_b   1.000
_cell.length_c   1.000
_cell.angle_alpha   90.00
_cell.angle_beta   90.00
_cell.angle_gamma   90.00
#
_symmetry.space_group_name_H-M   'P 1'
#
loop_
_entity.id
_entity.type
_entity.pdbx_description
1 polymer ?
#
loop_
_entity_poly.entity_id
_entity_poly.type
_entity_poly.pdbx_seq_one_letter_code
_entity_poly.pdbx_strand_id
1 'polypeptide(L)'
;MKRLIIIVMLVLLAGTCFAQRRYYHETGLAILRVDEGYPGAFVEHRYVATGADNLFRAFLAVGSHDRGVAYGSAHEDAPLYDGTFSLLDSLVIEDSTSWVVTDTDSTGAPVDSELVLISSTTEMSYVDTLVGVTVRQHVFAENDSGRDIPVTFVIENTGEDSIIDFRVVMFYDGDIPDWGYEDDYPFSINYLEAVAVRDGSGENGVCSGFCGLIPDSGMVTGAWKDWVDTTGIDTFQIDTLVFEPPGWPADSEISAGDWSVFGRWEFGDLAPGDSAVMSIAFLVSDSTGFDTLAAEVRGDSVTHISETERPIASNIIVAPNPFNASCRIDVSKSGFGASDLEIFDIGGRLVRKIAVSRGSFSSPITFGQSFIWDGRDNGGRKLPSGVYLIRINSTNRETATGKVILLR
;
A
#
# COMPACT_ATOMS: atom_id res chain seq x y z
N MET A 1 -45.42 -43.13 5.50
CA MET A 1 -44.09 -43.02 4.86
C MET A 1 -43.93 -41.79 3.97
N LYS A 2 -44.83 -41.48 3.02
CA LYS A 2 -44.64 -40.32 2.11
C LYS A 2 -44.68 -38.92 2.76
N ARG A 3 -45.40 -38.72 3.87
CA ARG A 3 -45.44 -37.42 4.60
C ARG A 3 -44.22 -37.16 5.50
N LEU A 4 -43.50 -38.21 5.92
CA LEU A 4 -42.31 -38.07 6.77
C LEU A 4 -41.08 -37.68 5.93
N ILE A 5 -41.00 -38.16 4.69
CA ILE A 5 -39.91 -37.84 3.75
C ILE A 5 -39.99 -36.38 3.28
N ILE A 6 -41.19 -35.82 3.10
CA ILE A 6 -41.38 -34.42 2.69
C ILE A 6 -41.00 -33.44 3.80
N ILE A 7 -41.26 -33.78 5.08
CA ILE A 7 -40.85 -32.94 6.22
C ILE A 7 -39.33 -33.00 6.43
N VAL A 8 -38.70 -34.16 6.24
CA VAL A 8 -37.22 -34.28 6.31
C VAL A 8 -36.55 -33.57 5.11
N MET A 9 -37.14 -33.60 3.91
CA MET A 9 -36.64 -32.80 2.78
C MET A 9 -36.88 -31.30 2.94
N LEU A 10 -37.98 -30.86 3.56
CA LEU A 10 -38.21 -29.43 3.84
C LEU A 10 -37.35 -28.92 5.01
N VAL A 11 -36.97 -29.76 5.96
CA VAL A 11 -36.00 -29.40 7.02
C VAL A 11 -34.54 -29.45 6.50
N LEU A 12 -34.27 -30.21 5.43
CA LEU A 12 -32.99 -30.16 4.71
C LEU A 12 -32.95 -29.06 3.62
N LEU A 13 -34.10 -28.56 3.13
CA LEU A 13 -34.19 -27.43 2.20
C LEU A 13 -34.50 -26.07 2.88
N ALA A 14 -34.83 -26.05 4.17
CA ALA A 14 -35.03 -24.83 4.95
C ALA A 14 -34.14 -24.89 6.19
N GLY A 15 -32.89 -24.46 6.07
CA GLY A 15 -32.06 -24.24 7.25
C GLY A 15 -30.55 -24.21 7.10
N THR A 16 -29.95 -24.49 5.94
CA THR A 16 -28.56 -24.04 5.71
C THR A 16 -28.57 -22.60 5.20
N CYS A 17 -29.24 -21.69 5.91
CA CYS A 17 -28.65 -20.37 6.07
C CYS A 17 -27.47 -20.63 7.00
N PHE A 18 -26.29 -20.88 6.43
CA PHE A 18 -25.08 -20.55 7.17
C PHE A 18 -25.24 -19.06 7.47
N ALA A 19 -25.47 -18.72 8.73
CA ALA A 19 -25.45 -17.32 9.13
C ALA A 19 -24.08 -16.79 8.70
N GLN A 20 -24.06 -15.73 7.88
CA GLN A 20 -22.83 -15.12 7.43
C GLN A 20 -21.93 -14.89 8.64
N ARG A 21 -20.73 -15.48 8.61
CA ARG A 21 -19.72 -15.31 9.64
C ARG A 21 -19.15 -13.90 9.54
N ARG A 22 -19.17 -13.23 10.69
CA ARG A 22 -18.51 -11.95 10.91
C ARG A 22 -17.61 -12.07 12.12
N TYR A 23 -16.50 -11.36 12.09
CA TYR A 23 -15.54 -11.33 13.18
C TYR A 23 -15.02 -9.92 13.39
N TYR A 24 -14.81 -9.56 14.66
CA TYR A 24 -14.29 -8.28 15.09
C TYR A 24 -12.88 -8.49 15.60
N HIS A 25 -11.91 -7.93 14.88
CA HIS A 25 -10.56 -7.79 15.37
C HIS A 25 -10.50 -6.56 16.26
N GLU A 26 -10.06 -6.74 17.51
CA GLU A 26 -9.89 -5.66 18.49
C GLU A 26 -8.43 -5.61 18.93
N THR A 27 -7.85 -4.42 18.96
CA THR A 27 -6.45 -4.18 19.39
C THR A 27 -6.36 -3.26 20.61
N GLY A 28 -7.46 -3.17 21.36
CA GLY A 28 -7.62 -2.29 22.51
C GLY A 28 -8.06 -0.88 22.14
N LEU A 29 -7.52 -0.29 21.07
CA LEU A 29 -7.95 1.04 20.59
C LEU A 29 -8.54 1.03 19.18
N ALA A 30 -8.16 0.12 18.30
CA ALA A 30 -8.79 -0.04 16.98
C ALA A 30 -9.70 -1.27 16.95
N ILE A 31 -10.78 -1.19 16.17
CA ILE A 31 -11.64 -2.33 15.85
C ILE A 31 -11.81 -2.40 14.33
N LEU A 32 -11.67 -3.59 13.74
CA LEU A 32 -11.94 -3.84 12.33
C LEU A 32 -12.88 -5.05 12.18
N ARG A 33 -13.95 -4.90 11.40
CA ARG A 33 -14.88 -6.00 11.12
C ARG A 33 -14.64 -6.62 9.75
N VAL A 34 -14.49 -7.95 9.76
CA VAL A 34 -14.45 -8.80 8.56
C VAL A 34 -15.74 -9.60 8.47
N ASP A 35 -16.30 -9.72 7.28
CA ASP A 35 -17.55 -10.44 7.02
C ASP A 35 -17.45 -11.24 5.72
N GLU A 36 -17.89 -12.50 5.74
CA GLU A 36 -17.94 -13.33 4.53
C GLU A 36 -19.05 -12.92 3.54
N GLY A 37 -20.01 -12.12 4.00
CA GLY A 37 -21.08 -11.54 3.19
C GLY A 37 -20.65 -10.40 2.28
N TYR A 38 -19.48 -9.79 2.55
CA TYR A 38 -18.94 -8.68 1.77
C TYR A 38 -17.49 -8.98 1.32
N PRO A 39 -17.29 -9.91 0.37
CA PRO A 39 -15.96 -10.24 -0.12
C PRO A 39 -15.23 -9.03 -0.69
N GLY A 40 -13.95 -8.90 -0.35
CA GLY A 40 -13.13 -7.77 -0.77
C GLY A 40 -13.56 -6.45 -0.13
N ALA A 41 -14.18 -6.45 1.04
CA ALA A 41 -14.56 -5.22 1.74
C ALA A 41 -14.41 -5.35 3.25
N PHE A 42 -14.44 -4.19 3.91
CA PHE A 42 -14.50 -4.06 5.35
C PHE A 42 -15.73 -3.26 5.72
N VAL A 43 -16.27 -3.60 6.86
CA VAL A 43 -17.66 -3.29 7.16
C VAL A 43 -17.80 -2.38 8.37
N GLU A 44 -16.69 -2.14 9.08
CA GLU A 44 -16.59 -1.25 10.23
C GLU A 44 -15.10 -1.09 10.56
N HIS A 45 -14.66 0.14 10.81
CA HIS A 45 -13.34 0.46 11.32
C HIS A 45 -13.44 1.59 12.34
N ARG A 46 -13.26 1.26 13.62
CA ARG A 46 -13.61 2.13 14.74
C ARG A 46 -12.40 2.53 15.56
N TYR A 47 -12.42 3.77 16.05
CA TYR A 47 -11.52 4.22 17.12
C TYR A 47 -12.25 4.21 18.47
N VAL A 48 -11.89 3.26 19.34
CA VAL A 48 -12.52 3.04 20.65
C VAL A 48 -12.55 4.30 21.52
N ALA A 49 -11.52 5.15 21.42
CA ALA A 49 -11.42 6.40 22.18
C ALA A 49 -12.58 7.38 21.89
N THR A 50 -13.20 7.28 20.71
CA THR A 50 -14.31 8.16 20.29
C THR A 50 -15.65 7.44 20.26
N GLY A 51 -15.63 6.11 20.21
CA GLY A 51 -16.84 5.28 20.24
C GLY A 51 -17.65 5.28 18.93
N ALA A 52 -17.16 5.93 17.88
CA ALA A 52 -17.81 6.02 16.56
C ALA A 52 -17.22 5.00 15.57
N ASP A 53 -18.04 4.50 14.64
CA ASP A 53 -17.54 3.87 13.42
C ASP A 53 -16.98 4.98 12.52
N ASN A 54 -15.72 4.83 12.10
CA ASN A 54 -15.05 5.82 11.25
C ASN A 54 -15.05 5.37 9.78
N LEU A 55 -15.74 4.29 9.45
CA LEU A 55 -15.77 3.74 8.10
C LEU A 55 -17.17 3.80 7.55
N PHE A 56 -17.37 4.70 6.60
CA PHE A 56 -18.55 4.66 5.76
C PHE A 56 -18.42 3.52 4.75
N ARG A 57 -17.27 3.43 4.07
CA ARG A 57 -17.11 2.48 2.98
C ARG A 57 -15.67 2.03 2.73
N ALA A 58 -15.47 0.73 2.53
CA ALA A 58 -14.21 0.21 2.00
C ALA A 58 -14.46 -0.93 1.01
N PHE A 59 -13.62 -1.01 -0.02
CA PHE A 59 -13.58 -2.16 -0.93
C PHE A 59 -12.23 -2.32 -1.62
N LEU A 60 -11.97 -3.53 -2.09
CA LEU A 60 -10.89 -3.92 -2.97
C LEU A 60 -11.42 -3.93 -4.41
N ALA A 61 -10.74 -3.25 -5.32
CA ALA A 61 -10.94 -3.42 -6.75
C ALA A 61 -9.69 -4.02 -7.39
N VAL A 62 -9.89 -4.89 -8.36
CA VAL A 62 -8.84 -5.47 -9.19
C VAL A 62 -9.16 -5.17 -10.64
N GLY A 63 -8.13 -4.88 -11.43
CA GLY A 63 -8.36 -4.65 -12.85
C GLY A 63 -7.18 -5.03 -13.72
N SER A 64 -7.51 -5.26 -14.98
CA SER A 64 -6.60 -5.65 -16.03
C SER A 64 -6.97 -4.93 -17.31
N HIS A 65 -5.99 -4.48 -18.08
CA HIS A 65 -6.25 -3.71 -19.30
C HIS A 65 -7.05 -4.52 -20.34
N ASP A 66 -6.88 -5.85 -20.36
CA ASP A 66 -7.52 -6.77 -21.30
C ASP A 66 -8.83 -7.41 -20.77
N ARG A 67 -9.08 -7.38 -19.45
CA ARG A 67 -10.21 -8.08 -18.82
C ARG A 67 -11.23 -7.16 -18.13
N GLY A 68 -10.91 -5.88 -17.95
CA GLY A 68 -11.75 -4.91 -17.26
C GLY A 68 -11.48 -4.85 -15.76
N VAL A 69 -12.47 -4.40 -14.99
CA VAL A 69 -12.37 -4.17 -13.54
C VAL A 69 -13.46 -4.93 -12.81
N ALA A 70 -13.08 -5.55 -11.70
CA ALA A 70 -13.99 -6.20 -10.77
C ALA A 70 -13.70 -5.68 -9.35
N TYR A 71 -14.70 -5.67 -8.48
CA TYR A 71 -14.58 -5.09 -7.15
C TYR A 71 -15.45 -5.79 -6.11
N GLY A 72 -15.01 -5.73 -4.86
CA GLY A 72 -15.70 -6.25 -3.69
C GLY A 72 -16.97 -5.48 -3.33
N SER A 73 -17.74 -6.01 -2.39
CA SER A 73 -19.05 -5.44 -2.01
C SER A 73 -18.91 -4.36 -0.94
N ALA A 74 -19.32 -3.12 -1.21
CA ALA A 74 -19.09 -1.99 -0.28
C ALA A 74 -20.25 -1.74 0.72
N HIS A 75 -19.97 -1.09 1.87
CA HIS A 75 -20.85 -1.01 3.05
C HIS A 75 -21.35 0.43 3.41
N GLU A 76 -22.08 0.48 4.55
CA GLU A 76 -23.02 1.35 5.29
C GLU A 76 -24.42 1.64 4.72
N ASP A 77 -24.64 1.46 3.42
CA ASP A 77 -26.00 1.58 2.84
C ASP A 77 -26.20 0.85 1.49
N ALA A 78 -25.34 -0.15 1.18
CA ALA A 78 -25.25 -1.00 -0.03
C ALA A 78 -26.23 -0.73 -1.23
N PRO A 79 -25.75 -0.63 -2.49
CA PRO A 79 -24.80 -1.61 -3.02
C PRO A 79 -23.64 -1.04 -3.85
N LEU A 80 -22.46 -1.62 -3.65
CA LEU A 80 -21.53 -1.89 -4.74
C LEU A 80 -21.54 -3.39 -5.02
N TYR A 81 -21.87 -3.78 -6.25
CA TYR A 81 -21.83 -5.17 -6.69
C TYR A 81 -21.41 -5.24 -8.15
N ASP A 82 -20.27 -5.85 -8.43
CA ASP A 82 -20.09 -6.63 -9.65
C ASP A 82 -20.18 -8.11 -9.26
N GLY A 83 -21.01 -8.88 -9.96
CA GLY A 83 -21.38 -10.26 -9.59
C GLY A 83 -20.32 -11.30 -9.82
N THR A 84 -19.08 -10.86 -9.87
CA THR A 84 -17.90 -11.61 -10.28
C THR A 84 -17.05 -11.97 -9.06
N PHE A 85 -17.04 -11.12 -8.01
CA PHE A 85 -16.51 -11.43 -6.68
C PHE A 85 -17.47 -12.35 -5.91
N SER A 86 -17.02 -13.55 -5.58
CA SER A 86 -17.81 -14.52 -4.83
C SER A 86 -16.96 -15.26 -3.81
N LEU A 87 -17.53 -15.49 -2.63
CA LEU A 87 -16.89 -16.25 -1.56
C LEU A 87 -16.51 -17.64 -2.07
N LEU A 88 -15.24 -17.99 -1.93
CA LEU A 88 -14.70 -19.30 -2.29
C LEU A 88 -14.61 -20.18 -1.03
N ASP A 89 -14.02 -19.65 0.04
CA ASP A 89 -13.86 -20.32 1.33
C ASP A 89 -14.49 -19.46 2.44
N SER A 90 -15.22 -20.10 3.35
CA SER A 90 -15.85 -19.42 4.51
C SER A 90 -14.82 -18.88 5.49
N LEU A 91 -15.18 -17.83 6.22
CA LEU A 91 -14.30 -17.18 7.21
C LEU A 91 -13.82 -18.18 8.27
N VAL A 92 -12.51 -18.38 8.31
CA VAL A 92 -11.79 -19.12 9.35
C VAL A 92 -11.31 -18.12 10.39
N ILE A 93 -11.47 -18.46 11.67
CA ILE A 93 -11.06 -17.63 12.81
C ILE A 93 -10.14 -18.50 13.68
N GLU A 94 -8.96 -17.98 14.01
CA GLU A 94 -8.08 -18.59 15.01
C GLU A 94 -7.76 -17.56 16.10
N ASP A 95 -8.16 -17.88 17.33
CA ASP A 95 -7.90 -17.06 18.51
C ASP A 95 -6.77 -17.65 19.34
N SER A 96 -5.78 -16.82 19.68
CA SER A 96 -4.71 -17.17 20.62
C SER A 96 -5.03 -16.58 21.99
N THR A 97 -5.10 -17.43 23.01
CA THR A 97 -5.45 -17.01 24.37
C THR A 97 -4.37 -17.42 25.37
N SER A 98 -4.21 -16.64 26.44
CA SER A 98 -3.33 -16.99 27.56
C SER A 98 -3.98 -16.67 28.90
N TRP A 99 -3.58 -17.44 29.90
CA TRP A 99 -3.96 -17.19 31.29
C TRP A 99 -3.09 -16.04 31.83
N VAL A 100 -3.74 -14.94 32.19
CA VAL A 100 -3.12 -13.79 32.86
C VAL A 100 -3.50 -13.85 34.33
N VAL A 101 -2.49 -13.80 35.21
CA VAL A 101 -2.71 -13.73 36.66
C VAL A 101 -3.23 -12.35 37.02
N THR A 102 -4.43 -12.30 37.58
CA THR A 102 -5.11 -11.05 37.95
C THR A 102 -4.94 -10.71 39.43
N ASP A 103 -4.70 -11.72 40.28
CA ASP A 103 -4.44 -11.53 41.72
C ASP A 103 -3.40 -12.53 42.23
N THR A 104 -2.61 -12.11 43.23
CA THR A 104 -1.58 -12.91 43.89
C THR A 104 -1.68 -12.81 45.41
N ASP A 105 -1.40 -13.89 46.12
CA ASP A 105 -1.36 -13.87 47.58
C ASP A 105 -0.13 -13.14 48.14
N SER A 106 -0.03 -13.06 49.47
CA SER A 106 1.10 -12.44 50.15
C SER A 106 2.46 -13.12 49.94
N THR A 107 2.49 -14.30 49.30
CA THR A 107 3.70 -15.02 48.91
C THR A 107 4.06 -14.83 47.43
N GLY A 108 3.22 -14.12 46.66
CA GLY A 108 3.37 -13.93 45.22
C GLY A 108 2.85 -15.12 44.40
N ALA A 109 2.13 -16.06 45.01
CA ALA A 109 1.51 -17.16 44.28
C ALA A 109 0.19 -16.67 43.63
N PRO A 110 -0.09 -17.07 42.38
CA PRO A 110 -1.34 -16.68 41.70
C PRO A 110 -2.55 -17.23 42.45
N VAL A 111 -3.50 -16.35 42.76
CA VAL A 111 -4.78 -16.67 43.43
C VAL A 111 -5.92 -16.63 42.45
N ASP A 112 -5.86 -15.72 41.48
CA ASP A 112 -6.86 -15.58 40.43
C ASP A 112 -6.18 -15.40 39.07
N SER A 113 -6.84 -15.90 38.03
CA SER A 113 -6.36 -15.83 36.66
C SER A 113 -7.52 -15.80 35.69
N GLU A 114 -7.42 -14.95 34.67
CA GLU A 114 -8.40 -14.84 33.60
C GLU A 114 -7.79 -15.32 32.28
N LEU A 115 -8.62 -15.96 31.45
CA LEU A 115 -8.23 -16.31 30.09
C LEU A 115 -8.47 -15.07 29.21
N VAL A 116 -7.41 -14.49 28.67
CA VAL A 116 -7.44 -13.27 27.87
C VAL A 116 -7.06 -13.62 26.43
N LEU A 117 -7.73 -12.98 25.46
CA LEU A 117 -7.34 -13.02 24.06
C LEU A 117 -6.05 -12.23 23.87
N ILE A 118 -5.01 -12.85 23.33
CA ILE A 118 -3.74 -12.19 23.01
C ILE A 118 -3.75 -11.70 21.56
N SER A 119 -4.24 -12.54 20.65
CA SER A 119 -4.28 -12.21 19.24
C SER A 119 -5.37 -13.00 18.53
N SER A 120 -5.79 -12.51 17.37
CA SER A 120 -6.71 -13.19 16.48
C SER A 120 -6.24 -13.11 15.05
N THR A 121 -6.45 -14.20 14.30
CA THR A 121 -6.29 -14.24 12.85
C THR A 121 -7.60 -14.61 12.20
N THR A 122 -7.89 -13.98 11.07
CA THR A 122 -8.94 -14.47 10.17
C THR A 122 -8.41 -14.70 8.78
N GLU A 123 -8.91 -15.75 8.14
CA GLU A 123 -8.64 -16.06 6.74
C GLU A 123 -9.94 -16.30 6.00
N MET A 124 -10.07 -15.71 4.82
CA MET A 124 -11.11 -16.06 3.87
C MET A 124 -10.59 -15.91 2.45
N SER A 125 -11.19 -16.66 1.52
CA SER A 125 -10.86 -16.56 0.10
C SER A 125 -12.10 -16.22 -0.70
N TYR A 126 -11.93 -15.42 -1.73
CA TYR A 126 -12.94 -15.15 -2.73
C TYR A 126 -12.32 -15.17 -4.12
N VAL A 127 -13.15 -15.44 -5.11
CA VAL A 127 -12.76 -15.49 -6.52
C VAL A 127 -13.43 -14.34 -7.25
N ASP A 128 -12.68 -13.72 -8.14
CA ASP A 128 -13.23 -12.90 -9.20
C ASP A 128 -13.21 -13.67 -10.52
N THR A 129 -14.38 -13.77 -11.16
CA THR A 129 -14.53 -14.51 -12.42
C THR A 129 -14.31 -13.66 -13.68
N LEU A 130 -14.28 -12.33 -13.57
CA LEU A 130 -14.06 -11.44 -14.71
C LEU A 130 -12.57 -11.34 -15.07
N VAL A 131 -11.74 -10.94 -14.10
CA VAL A 131 -10.28 -10.87 -14.23
C VAL A 131 -9.67 -12.26 -14.10
N GLY A 132 -10.32 -13.17 -13.37
CA GLY A 132 -9.89 -14.57 -13.24
C GLY A 132 -8.83 -14.75 -12.16
N VAL A 133 -9.07 -14.17 -10.99
CA VAL A 133 -8.16 -14.22 -9.84
C VAL A 133 -8.81 -14.86 -8.63
N THR A 134 -8.01 -15.51 -7.79
CA THR A 134 -8.41 -15.87 -6.43
C THR A 134 -7.67 -14.98 -5.45
N VAL A 135 -8.42 -14.36 -4.55
CA VAL A 135 -7.90 -13.49 -3.50
C VAL A 135 -8.02 -14.21 -2.17
N ARG A 136 -6.89 -14.40 -1.49
CA ARG A 136 -6.86 -14.84 -0.09
C ARG A 136 -6.62 -13.61 0.77
N GLN A 137 -7.55 -13.32 1.66
CA GLN A 137 -7.47 -12.25 2.64
C GLN A 137 -7.09 -12.86 3.99
N HIS A 138 -6.03 -12.33 4.60
CA HIS A 138 -5.56 -12.68 5.93
C HIS A 138 -5.51 -11.42 6.79
N VAL A 139 -6.23 -11.41 7.91
CA VAL A 139 -6.20 -10.33 8.90
C VAL A 139 -5.58 -10.85 10.18
N PHE A 140 -4.72 -10.03 10.80
CA PHE A 140 -4.11 -10.32 12.09
C PHE A 140 -4.28 -9.12 13.02
N ALA A 141 -4.59 -9.39 14.28
CA ALA A 141 -4.66 -8.37 15.31
C ALA A 141 -4.08 -8.90 16.62
N GLU A 142 -3.18 -8.14 17.24
CA GLU A 142 -2.80 -8.37 18.63
C GLU A 142 -3.66 -7.50 19.53
N ASN A 143 -4.28 -8.09 20.55
CA ASN A 143 -5.31 -7.45 21.39
C ASN A 143 -4.81 -6.19 22.12
N ASP A 144 -3.50 -6.02 22.27
CA ASP A 144 -2.86 -4.86 22.91
C ASP A 144 -1.89 -4.10 21.96
N SER A 145 -1.92 -4.35 20.64
CA SER A 145 -1.08 -3.61 19.67
C SER A 145 -1.46 -2.12 19.55
N GLY A 146 -2.64 -1.75 20.02
CA GLY A 146 -3.07 -0.36 20.11
C GLY A 146 -3.96 0.03 18.95
N ARG A 147 -3.39 0.67 17.92
CA ARG A 147 -4.14 1.52 16.98
C ARG A 147 -4.12 1.04 15.53
N ASP A 148 -3.52 -0.11 15.25
CA ASP A 148 -3.35 -0.66 13.91
C ASP A 148 -3.88 -2.09 13.78
N ILE A 149 -4.38 -2.44 12.59
CA ILE A 149 -4.82 -3.81 12.25
C ILE A 149 -4.26 -4.18 10.86
N PRO A 150 -3.21 -5.02 10.81
CA PRO A 150 -2.64 -5.53 9.57
C PRO A 150 -3.56 -6.45 8.77
N VAL A 151 -3.55 -6.25 7.45
CA VAL A 151 -4.25 -7.08 6.47
C VAL A 151 -3.32 -7.42 5.31
N THR A 152 -3.32 -8.67 4.89
CA THR A 152 -2.60 -9.13 3.70
C THR A 152 -3.55 -9.77 2.70
N PHE A 153 -3.39 -9.41 1.44
CA PHE A 153 -4.06 -9.99 0.30
C PHE A 153 -3.04 -10.72 -0.57
N VAL A 154 -3.29 -11.99 -0.85
CA VAL A 154 -2.57 -12.77 -1.86
C VAL A 154 -3.52 -13.00 -3.02
N ILE A 155 -3.22 -12.39 -4.16
CA ILE A 155 -4.08 -12.38 -5.34
C ILE A 155 -3.42 -13.21 -6.44
N GLU A 156 -3.92 -14.42 -6.63
CA GLU A 156 -3.38 -15.42 -7.54
C GLU A 156 -4.11 -15.39 -8.89
N ASN A 157 -3.37 -15.37 -10.00
CA ASN A 157 -3.96 -15.62 -11.32
C ASN A 157 -4.26 -17.12 -11.46
N THR A 158 -5.53 -17.49 -11.34
CA THR A 158 -5.97 -18.89 -11.46
C THR A 158 -6.45 -19.25 -12.87
N GLY A 159 -6.38 -18.31 -13.81
CA GLY A 159 -6.68 -18.52 -15.22
C GLY A 159 -5.57 -19.21 -16.00
N GLU A 160 -5.84 -19.53 -17.27
CA GLU A 160 -4.88 -20.18 -18.16
C GLU A 160 -3.93 -19.19 -18.87
N ASP A 161 -4.31 -17.91 -18.92
CA ASP A 161 -3.59 -16.84 -19.62
C ASP A 161 -3.04 -15.78 -18.65
N SER A 162 -1.97 -15.08 -19.07
CA SER A 162 -1.44 -13.94 -18.31
C SER A 162 -2.46 -12.79 -18.25
N ILE A 163 -2.56 -12.14 -17.10
CA ILE A 163 -3.33 -10.92 -16.87
C ILE A 163 -2.39 -9.75 -17.22
N ILE A 164 -2.83 -8.82 -18.06
CA ILE A 164 -1.97 -7.75 -18.59
C ILE A 164 -2.18 -6.45 -17.84
N ASP A 165 -1.10 -5.84 -17.35
CA ASP A 165 -1.16 -4.61 -16.54
C ASP A 165 -2.13 -4.75 -15.36
N PHE A 166 -1.88 -5.74 -14.52
CA PHE A 166 -2.68 -6.04 -13.34
C PHE A 166 -2.50 -4.97 -12.27
N ARG A 167 -3.62 -4.44 -11.78
CA ARG A 167 -3.67 -3.38 -10.78
C ARG A 167 -4.67 -3.70 -9.70
N VAL A 168 -4.38 -3.21 -8.51
CA VAL A 168 -5.22 -3.40 -7.32
C VAL A 168 -5.42 -2.05 -6.65
N VAL A 169 -6.66 -1.77 -6.26
CA VAL A 169 -7.03 -0.57 -5.50
C VAL A 169 -7.64 -1.00 -4.19
N MET A 170 -7.18 -0.40 -3.10
CA MET A 170 -7.88 -0.39 -1.82
C MET A 170 -8.52 0.99 -1.64
N PHE A 171 -9.84 1.02 -1.61
CA PHE A 171 -10.63 2.24 -1.40
C PHE A 171 -11.08 2.33 0.05
N TYR A 172 -11.05 3.54 0.61
CA TYR A 172 -11.43 3.85 1.98
C TYR A 172 -12.15 5.19 2.05
N ASP A 173 -13.35 5.18 2.61
CA ASP A 173 -14.20 6.33 2.82
C ASP A 173 -14.51 6.42 4.31
N GLY A 174 -14.05 7.50 4.94
CA GLY A 174 -14.09 7.61 6.38
C GLY A 174 -14.92 8.80 6.84
N ASP A 175 -16.05 8.53 7.48
CA ASP A 175 -16.92 9.58 8.00
C ASP A 175 -16.54 9.93 9.44
N ILE A 176 -15.83 11.04 9.63
CA ILE A 176 -15.22 11.38 10.93
C ILE A 176 -15.55 12.83 11.35
N PRO A 177 -16.24 13.10 12.49
CA PRO A 177 -17.17 12.27 13.25
C PRO A 177 -18.65 12.72 13.09
N ASP A 178 -19.48 11.81 12.56
CA ASP A 178 -20.90 11.48 12.78
C ASP A 178 -22.00 12.57 12.91
N TRP A 179 -21.72 13.87 12.92
CA TRP A 179 -22.77 14.89 13.12
C TRP A 179 -22.89 15.93 12.01
N GLY A 180 -21.98 15.91 11.04
CA GLY A 180 -21.95 16.87 9.94
C GLY A 180 -21.68 16.31 8.55
N TYR A 181 -21.09 15.11 8.41
CA TYR A 181 -20.75 14.42 7.15
C TYR A 181 -19.99 15.25 6.07
N GLU A 182 -19.51 16.47 6.39
CA GLU A 182 -19.06 17.44 5.38
C GLU A 182 -17.76 18.17 5.74
N ASP A 183 -17.09 17.81 6.85
CA ASP A 183 -15.95 18.56 7.39
C ASP A 183 -14.67 17.73 7.54
N ASP A 184 -14.54 16.66 6.77
CA ASP A 184 -13.31 15.88 6.75
C ASP A 184 -12.29 16.42 5.72
N TYR A 185 -11.06 15.95 5.84
CA TYR A 185 -9.92 16.38 5.04
C TYR A 185 -9.06 15.16 4.66
N PRO A 186 -8.68 15.00 3.39
CA PRO A 186 -7.77 13.95 2.97
C PRO A 186 -6.33 14.41 3.21
N PHE A 187 -5.45 13.47 3.48
CA PHE A 187 -4.02 13.71 3.38
C PHE A 187 -3.26 12.42 3.10
N SER A 188 -2.05 12.56 2.57
CA SER A 188 -1.15 11.46 2.29
C SER A 188 0.23 11.74 2.87
N ILE A 189 0.95 10.66 3.15
CA ILE A 189 2.33 10.69 3.60
C ILE A 189 3.12 9.80 2.64
N ASN A 190 3.47 10.36 1.48
CA ASN A 190 3.99 9.60 0.34
C ASN A 190 5.20 8.71 0.68
N TYR A 191 6.10 9.16 1.56
CA TYR A 191 7.29 8.36 1.93
C TYR A 191 6.96 7.14 2.81
N LEU A 192 5.79 7.14 3.47
CA LEU A 192 5.28 6.01 4.23
C LEU A 192 4.26 5.19 3.44
N GLU A 193 3.96 5.57 2.20
CA GLU A 193 2.84 4.99 1.45
C GLU A 193 1.59 4.93 2.35
N ALA A 194 1.22 6.06 2.96
CA ALA A 194 0.11 6.15 3.89
C ALA A 194 -0.90 7.22 3.46
N VAL A 195 -2.18 6.96 3.72
CA VAL A 195 -3.29 7.84 3.35
C VAL A 195 -4.39 7.77 4.39
N ALA A 196 -5.05 8.90 4.64
CA ALA A 196 -6.13 8.98 5.61
C ALA A 196 -7.06 10.15 5.36
N VAL A 197 -8.22 10.04 6.01
CA VAL A 197 -9.17 11.13 6.20
C VAL A 197 -9.10 11.56 7.67
N ARG A 198 -9.23 12.86 7.93
CA ARG A 198 -9.27 13.41 9.29
C ARG A 198 -10.39 14.41 9.46
N ASP A 199 -10.88 14.51 10.69
CA ASP A 199 -11.74 15.61 11.11
C ASP A 199 -10.98 16.96 11.08
N GLY A 200 -11.62 18.01 10.56
CA GLY A 200 -11.14 19.39 10.60
C GLY A 200 -11.04 20.03 12.00
N SER A 201 -11.58 19.41 13.05
CA SER A 201 -11.76 20.03 14.38
C SER A 201 -10.56 19.85 15.36
N GLY A 202 -9.41 20.46 15.07
CA GLY A 202 -8.34 20.71 16.05
C GLY A 202 -7.68 19.48 16.71
N GLU A 203 -6.97 19.67 17.84
CA GLU A 203 -6.14 18.66 18.54
C GLU A 203 -6.93 17.44 19.08
N ASN A 204 -8.26 17.47 19.03
CA ASN A 204 -9.13 16.35 19.45
C ASN A 204 -9.79 15.62 18.27
N GLY A 205 -9.46 15.98 17.03
CA GLY A 205 -9.99 15.33 15.84
C GLY A 205 -9.52 13.87 15.73
N VAL A 206 -10.25 13.08 14.96
CA VAL A 206 -9.90 11.69 14.65
C VAL A 206 -9.33 11.62 13.25
N CYS A 207 -8.40 10.70 13.05
CA CYS A 207 -7.83 10.35 11.78
C CYS A 207 -8.00 8.85 11.56
N SER A 208 -8.43 8.46 10.36
CA SER A 208 -8.59 7.06 9.99
C SER A 208 -8.17 6.82 8.55
N GLY A 209 -7.53 5.70 8.30
CA GLY A 209 -7.03 5.35 6.97
C GLY A 209 -6.17 4.11 7.02
N PHE A 210 -5.18 4.03 6.13
CA PHE A 210 -4.26 2.90 6.08
C PHE A 210 -2.90 3.28 5.52
N CYS A 211 -1.92 2.40 5.75
CA CYS A 211 -0.60 2.47 5.11
C CYS A 211 -0.22 1.13 4.48
N GLY A 212 0.63 1.16 3.45
CA GLY A 212 1.28 -0.04 2.94
C GLY A 212 2.28 -0.59 3.96
N LEU A 213 2.45 -1.90 4.02
CA LEU A 213 3.43 -2.57 4.92
C LEU A 213 4.61 -3.18 4.19
N ILE A 214 4.52 -3.34 2.87
CA ILE A 214 5.64 -3.78 2.05
C ILE A 214 6.45 -2.53 1.69
N PRO A 215 7.72 -2.41 2.10
CA PRO A 215 8.55 -1.28 1.71
C PRO A 215 8.72 -1.23 0.19
N ASP A 216 8.60 -0.04 -0.39
CA ASP A 216 8.62 0.17 -1.83
C ASP A 216 7.58 -0.70 -2.58
N SER A 217 6.39 -0.91 -1.99
CA SER A 217 5.30 -1.65 -2.62
C SER A 217 4.84 -1.01 -3.94
N GLY A 218 5.19 0.26 -4.16
CA GLY A 218 4.77 1.03 -5.31
C GLY A 218 3.35 1.56 -5.13
N MET A 219 2.88 1.65 -3.89
CA MET A 219 1.56 2.19 -3.60
C MET A 219 1.52 3.67 -3.96
N VAL A 220 0.58 4.03 -4.83
CA VAL A 220 0.29 5.42 -5.15
C VAL A 220 -1.05 5.80 -4.53
N THR A 221 -1.06 6.88 -3.76
CA THR A 221 -2.25 7.34 -3.04
C THR A 221 -3.07 8.31 -3.87
N GLY A 222 -4.38 8.26 -3.72
CA GLY A 222 -5.33 9.22 -4.28
C GLY A 222 -6.39 9.64 -3.26
N ALA A 223 -7.08 10.74 -3.57
CA ALA A 223 -8.22 11.24 -2.81
C ALA A 223 -9.32 11.70 -3.78
N TRP A 224 -10.57 11.53 -3.37
CA TRP A 224 -11.73 11.89 -4.17
C TRP A 224 -12.81 12.53 -3.29
N LYS A 225 -13.15 13.78 -3.62
CA LYS A 225 -14.22 14.55 -2.96
C LYS A 225 -15.60 14.23 -3.53
N ASP A 226 -16.61 14.08 -2.67
CA ASP A 226 -18.02 13.90 -3.01
C ASP A 226 -18.24 12.68 -3.94
N TRP A 227 -17.49 11.60 -3.71
CA TRP A 227 -17.47 10.45 -4.61
C TRP A 227 -18.87 9.80 -4.78
N VAL A 228 -19.74 9.91 -3.76
CA VAL A 228 -21.04 9.21 -3.66
C VAL A 228 -22.27 10.13 -3.78
N ASP A 229 -22.10 11.44 -4.00
CA ASP A 229 -23.16 12.39 -3.64
C ASP A 229 -24.21 12.71 -4.72
N THR A 230 -24.01 12.34 -5.99
CA THR A 230 -24.87 12.87 -7.09
C THR A 230 -25.47 11.89 -8.09
N THR A 231 -24.92 10.69 -8.29
CA THR A 231 -25.43 9.79 -9.36
C THR A 231 -25.42 8.29 -9.04
N GLY A 232 -24.97 7.88 -7.85
CA GLY A 232 -24.64 6.48 -7.58
C GLY A 232 -23.36 6.05 -8.30
N ILE A 233 -22.86 4.86 -7.96
CA ILE A 233 -21.56 4.40 -8.46
C ILE A 233 -21.76 3.68 -9.78
N ASP A 234 -20.98 4.07 -10.79
CA ASP A 234 -20.87 3.34 -12.04
C ASP A 234 -19.47 2.73 -12.23
N THR A 235 -19.37 1.76 -13.14
CA THR A 235 -18.10 1.10 -13.47
C THR A 235 -17.04 2.11 -13.96
N PHE A 236 -17.45 3.27 -14.49
CA PHE A 236 -16.51 4.29 -14.97
C PHE A 236 -15.75 4.97 -13.82
N GLN A 237 -16.40 5.22 -12.69
CA GLN A 237 -15.70 5.73 -11.51
C GLN A 237 -14.65 4.72 -10.99
N ILE A 238 -14.98 3.42 -10.98
CA ILE A 238 -14.02 2.38 -10.56
C ILE A 238 -12.89 2.22 -11.59
N ASP A 239 -13.20 2.22 -12.88
CA ASP A 239 -12.19 2.23 -13.96
C ASP A 239 -11.21 3.39 -13.79
N THR A 240 -11.70 4.56 -13.38
CA THR A 240 -10.88 5.74 -13.10
C THR A 240 -9.92 5.48 -11.94
N LEU A 241 -10.38 4.89 -10.84
CA LEU A 241 -9.52 4.52 -9.71
C LEU A 241 -8.40 3.55 -10.14
N VAL A 242 -8.74 2.56 -10.95
CA VAL A 242 -7.80 1.51 -11.36
C VAL A 242 -6.81 1.99 -12.42
N PHE A 243 -7.28 2.67 -13.47
CA PHE A 243 -6.47 2.90 -14.66
C PHE A 243 -5.92 4.33 -14.82
N GLU A 244 -6.65 5.34 -14.34
CA GLU A 244 -6.25 6.73 -14.49
C GLU A 244 -5.29 7.16 -13.38
N PRO A 245 -4.29 8.04 -13.62
CA PRO A 245 -3.38 8.49 -12.57
C PRO A 245 -4.13 8.92 -11.30
N PRO A 246 -3.70 8.51 -10.09
CA PRO A 246 -4.45 8.79 -8.87
C PRO A 246 -4.67 10.29 -8.72
N GLY A 247 -5.94 10.68 -8.52
CA GLY A 247 -6.30 12.06 -8.29
C GLY A 247 -5.77 12.53 -6.95
N TRP A 248 -5.04 13.64 -6.93
CA TRP A 248 -4.71 14.35 -5.69
C TRP A 248 -4.99 15.84 -5.88
N PRO A 249 -5.83 16.46 -5.03
CA PRO A 249 -6.06 17.91 -5.11
C PRO A 249 -4.78 18.66 -4.77
N ALA A 250 -4.58 19.84 -5.34
CA ALA A 250 -3.51 20.71 -4.85
C ALA A 250 -3.83 21.14 -3.41
N ASP A 251 -2.81 21.35 -2.56
CA ASP A 251 -3.02 21.72 -1.16
C ASP A 251 -3.98 22.92 -0.97
N SER A 252 -3.97 23.88 -1.90
CA SER A 252 -4.86 25.05 -1.88
C SER A 252 -6.33 24.74 -2.21
N GLU A 253 -6.60 23.57 -2.76
CA GLU A 253 -7.93 23.07 -3.13
C GLU A 253 -8.52 22.15 -2.06
N ILE A 254 -7.70 21.69 -1.12
CA ILE A 254 -8.16 20.91 0.03
C ILE A 254 -9.00 21.81 0.94
N SER A 255 -10.27 21.45 1.08
CA SER A 255 -11.25 22.10 1.96
C SER A 255 -12.08 21.02 2.65
N ALA A 256 -12.79 21.39 3.72
CA ALA A 256 -13.87 20.58 4.27
C ALA A 256 -14.77 20.00 3.16
N GLY A 257 -15.08 18.71 3.26
CA GLY A 257 -16.07 18.00 2.46
C GLY A 257 -16.25 16.57 2.92
N ASP A 258 -16.87 15.77 2.04
CA ASP A 258 -16.93 14.31 2.09
C ASP A 258 -15.76 13.76 1.24
N TRP A 259 -14.68 13.33 1.89
CA TRP A 259 -13.49 12.85 1.20
C TRP A 259 -13.25 11.37 1.42
N SER A 260 -13.17 10.67 0.30
CA SER A 260 -12.60 9.33 0.24
C SER A 260 -11.11 9.37 -0.13
N VAL A 261 -10.40 8.32 0.27
CA VAL A 261 -9.00 8.09 -0.06
C VAL A 261 -8.77 6.67 -0.56
N PHE A 262 -7.72 6.47 -1.34
CA PHE A 262 -7.40 5.15 -1.86
C PHE A 262 -5.90 4.97 -2.10
N GLY A 263 -5.47 3.72 -2.12
CA GLY A 263 -4.13 3.30 -2.51
C GLY A 263 -4.25 2.40 -3.74
N ARG A 264 -3.35 2.59 -4.71
CA ARG A 264 -3.24 1.75 -5.90
C ARG A 264 -1.88 1.10 -6.01
N TRP A 265 -1.87 -0.18 -6.34
CA TRP A 265 -0.69 -0.96 -6.68
C TRP A 265 -0.72 -1.35 -8.15
N GLU A 266 0.44 -1.22 -8.80
CA GLU A 266 0.66 -1.59 -10.19
C GLU A 266 1.60 -2.80 -10.24
N PHE A 267 1.03 -4.00 -10.37
CA PHE A 267 1.80 -5.25 -10.38
C PHE A 267 2.34 -5.61 -11.78
N GLY A 268 1.87 -4.93 -12.82
CA GLY A 268 2.21 -5.26 -14.21
C GLY A 268 1.61 -6.59 -14.64
N ASP A 269 2.24 -7.28 -15.59
CA ASP A 269 1.70 -8.55 -16.08
C ASP A 269 1.80 -9.66 -15.02
N LEU A 270 0.69 -10.35 -14.77
CA LEU A 270 0.61 -11.46 -13.81
C LEU A 270 0.40 -12.79 -14.54
N ALA A 271 1.42 -13.64 -14.57
CA ALA A 271 1.37 -14.92 -15.29
C ALA A 271 0.47 -15.95 -14.59
N PRO A 272 0.00 -17.01 -15.30
CA PRO A 272 -0.78 -18.08 -14.69
C PRO A 272 -0.06 -18.74 -13.51
N GLY A 273 -0.73 -18.81 -12.36
CA GLY A 273 -0.19 -19.35 -11.10
C GLY A 273 0.72 -18.39 -10.32
N ASP A 274 1.08 -17.22 -10.88
CA ASP A 274 1.77 -16.18 -10.12
C ASP A 274 0.78 -15.44 -9.21
N SER A 275 1.31 -14.84 -8.15
CA SER A 275 0.52 -14.08 -7.17
C SER A 275 1.07 -12.68 -6.98
N ALA A 276 0.18 -11.70 -6.96
CA ALA A 276 0.44 -10.37 -6.43
C ALA A 276 0.18 -10.38 -4.92
N VAL A 277 1.07 -9.74 -4.15
CA VAL A 277 0.93 -9.65 -2.69
C VAL A 277 0.85 -8.18 -2.31
N MET A 278 -0.21 -7.84 -1.58
CA MET A 278 -0.45 -6.51 -1.03
C MET A 278 -0.68 -6.64 0.47
N SER A 279 0.08 -5.89 1.26
CA SER A 279 -0.11 -5.83 2.71
C SER A 279 -0.28 -4.39 3.14
N ILE A 280 -1.32 -4.12 3.94
CA ILE A 280 -1.65 -2.82 4.51
C ILE A 280 -1.89 -2.95 6.01
N ALA A 281 -1.85 -1.85 6.74
CA ALA A 281 -2.43 -1.75 8.07
C ALA A 281 -3.49 -0.67 8.08
N PHE A 282 -4.69 -1.00 8.55
CA PHE A 282 -5.70 0.00 8.92
C PHE A 282 -5.28 0.69 10.21
N LEU A 283 -5.38 2.01 10.24
CA LEU A 283 -4.89 2.83 11.34
C LEU A 283 -5.97 3.81 11.78
N VAL A 284 -6.15 3.94 13.09
CA VAL A 284 -6.90 5.04 13.71
C VAL A 284 -5.98 5.84 14.61
N SER A 285 -6.14 7.16 14.67
CA SER A 285 -5.36 8.02 15.55
C SER A 285 -6.13 9.28 15.93
N ASP A 286 -5.62 10.00 16.92
CA ASP A 286 -5.87 11.43 17.02
C ASP A 286 -5.34 12.16 15.77
N SER A 287 -5.81 13.38 15.53
CA SER A 287 -5.54 14.19 14.33
C SER A 287 -4.06 14.51 14.09
N THR A 288 -3.19 14.29 15.09
CA THR A 288 -1.76 14.62 15.02
C THR A 288 -0.84 13.40 15.02
N GLY A 289 -1.32 12.23 15.41
CA GLY A 289 -0.49 11.04 15.65
C GLY A 289 -0.42 10.04 14.50
N PHE A 290 -1.19 10.25 13.41
CA PHE A 290 -1.30 9.26 12.33
C PHE A 290 0.02 8.99 11.62
N ASP A 291 0.84 10.02 11.37
CA ASP A 291 2.12 9.88 10.70
C ASP A 291 3.15 9.08 11.51
N THR A 292 3.19 9.37 12.81
CA THR A 292 4.05 8.68 13.78
C THR A 292 3.63 7.22 13.90
N LEU A 293 2.33 6.95 14.00
CA LEU A 293 1.79 5.60 14.05
C LEU A 293 2.09 4.82 12.77
N ALA A 294 1.83 5.40 11.59
CA ALA A 294 2.09 4.74 10.31
C ALA A 294 3.56 4.32 10.15
N ALA A 295 4.47 5.19 10.57
CA ALA A 295 5.89 4.89 10.51
C ALA A 295 6.33 3.85 11.57
N GLU A 296 5.78 3.90 12.79
CA GLU A 296 6.02 2.88 13.82
C GLU A 296 5.60 1.49 13.31
N VAL A 297 4.39 1.37 12.78
CA VAL A 297 3.83 0.12 12.26
C VAL A 297 4.66 -0.43 11.09
N ARG A 298 5.17 0.45 10.23
CA ARG A 298 6.08 0.09 9.13
C ARG A 298 7.51 -0.24 9.59
N GLY A 299 7.86 0.06 10.83
CA GLY A 299 9.23 -0.04 11.34
C GLY A 299 10.17 1.05 10.79
N ASP A 300 9.61 2.13 10.23
CA ASP A 300 10.34 3.28 9.74
C ASP A 300 10.76 4.16 10.93
N SER A 301 12.04 4.55 11.00
CA SER A 301 12.51 5.42 12.08
C SER A 301 11.97 6.84 11.88
N VAL A 302 10.95 7.23 12.66
CA VAL A 302 10.40 8.59 12.72
C VAL A 302 11.43 9.54 13.31
N THR A 303 12.37 9.99 12.49
CA THR A 303 13.12 11.21 12.81
C THR A 303 12.51 12.33 11.98
N HIS A 304 11.55 13.03 12.59
CA HIS A 304 11.02 14.28 12.06
C HIS A 304 12.16 15.26 11.81
N ILE A 305 12.52 15.40 10.54
CA ILE A 305 13.08 16.62 9.98
C ILE A 305 12.29 16.81 8.69
N SER A 306 11.57 17.93 8.58
CA SER A 306 10.98 18.39 7.33
C SER A 306 12.09 18.38 6.27
N GLU A 307 12.10 17.33 5.48
CA GLU A 307 13.11 17.14 4.47
C GLU A 307 12.53 17.73 3.19
N THR A 308 12.92 18.98 2.94
CA THR A 308 12.73 19.64 1.66
C THR A 308 13.15 18.68 0.55
N GLU A 309 12.18 18.26 -0.28
CA GLU A 309 12.29 17.38 -1.44
C GLU A 309 13.73 16.88 -1.72
N ARG A 310 14.06 15.68 -1.21
CA ARG A 310 15.23 14.98 -1.75
C ARG A 310 14.89 14.51 -3.17
N PRO A 311 15.75 14.75 -4.16
CA PRO A 311 15.55 14.23 -5.50
C PRO A 311 15.44 12.70 -5.44
N ILE A 312 14.42 12.18 -6.14
CA ILE A 312 14.20 10.77 -6.47
C ILE A 312 15.55 10.06 -6.67
N ALA A 313 15.69 8.87 -6.08
CA ALA A 313 16.87 8.01 -6.06
C ALA A 313 17.86 8.25 -7.23
N SER A 314 19.15 8.42 -6.90
CA SER A 314 20.19 8.67 -7.91
C SER A 314 20.18 7.58 -8.98
N ASN A 315 19.86 7.94 -10.22
CA ASN A 315 19.87 7.06 -11.40
C ASN A 315 21.28 6.52 -11.78
N ILE A 316 22.27 6.69 -10.90
CA ILE A 316 23.68 6.34 -11.09
C ILE A 316 24.17 5.57 -9.85
N ILE A 317 24.48 4.29 -10.03
CA ILE A 317 25.09 3.42 -9.01
C ILE A 317 26.60 3.35 -9.28
N VAL A 318 27.42 3.46 -8.24
CA VAL A 318 28.89 3.37 -8.38
C VAL A 318 29.43 2.32 -7.43
N ALA A 319 30.14 1.31 -7.96
CA ALA A 319 30.69 0.21 -7.18
C ALA A 319 32.09 -0.24 -7.68
N PRO A 320 33.07 -0.47 -6.80
CA PRO A 320 33.05 -0.10 -5.38
C PRO A 320 33.06 1.43 -5.20
N ASN A 321 32.50 1.90 -4.10
CA ASN A 321 32.53 3.31 -3.70
C ASN A 321 32.57 3.39 -2.17
N PRO A 322 33.70 3.77 -1.55
CA PRO A 322 34.92 4.28 -2.17
C PRO A 322 35.71 3.25 -3.02
N PHE A 323 36.48 3.71 -4.00
CA PHE A 323 37.38 2.87 -4.81
C PHE A 323 38.84 3.34 -4.74
N ASN A 324 39.79 2.43 -4.99
CA ASN A 324 41.23 2.72 -4.96
C ASN A 324 41.98 2.43 -6.29
N ALA A 325 41.38 1.63 -7.18
CA ALA A 325 41.95 1.29 -8.48
C ALA A 325 41.02 1.69 -9.64
N SER A 326 39.78 1.20 -9.62
CA SER A 326 38.72 1.58 -10.54
C SER A 326 37.35 1.37 -9.93
N CYS A 327 36.33 2.08 -10.41
CA CYS A 327 34.93 1.83 -10.11
C CYS A 327 34.13 1.56 -11.40
N ARG A 328 33.08 0.76 -11.26
CA ARG A 328 31.99 0.62 -12.23
C ARG A 328 30.92 1.66 -11.92
N ILE A 329 30.37 2.27 -12.95
CA ILE A 329 29.28 3.26 -12.89
C ILE A 329 28.12 2.70 -13.73
N ASP A 330 27.00 2.38 -13.08
CA ASP A 330 25.80 1.80 -13.67
C ASP A 330 24.66 2.82 -13.72
N VAL A 331 23.86 2.81 -14.78
CA VAL A 331 22.74 3.75 -15.00
C VAL A 331 21.42 2.99 -15.03
N SER A 332 20.48 3.34 -14.14
CA SER A 332 19.28 2.52 -13.85
C SER A 332 17.98 2.97 -14.52
N LYS A 333 17.90 4.13 -15.17
CA LYS A 333 16.67 4.63 -15.83
C LYS A 333 16.78 4.60 -17.36
N SER A 334 15.72 4.18 -18.05
CA SER A 334 15.60 4.23 -19.51
C SER A 334 15.28 5.66 -20.00
N GLY A 335 15.76 6.03 -21.20
CA GLY A 335 15.46 7.34 -21.81
C GLY A 335 16.65 8.29 -22.00
N PHE A 336 17.85 7.94 -21.52
CA PHE A 336 19.07 8.70 -21.81
C PHE A 336 19.54 8.45 -23.26
N GLY A 337 19.04 9.24 -24.22
CA GLY A 337 19.60 9.26 -25.57
C GLY A 337 21.08 9.67 -25.57
N ALA A 338 21.84 9.21 -26.57
CA ALA A 338 23.29 9.36 -26.77
C ALA A 338 23.97 10.57 -26.09
N SER A 339 24.28 10.43 -24.80
CA SER A 339 24.85 11.50 -23.99
C SER A 339 26.14 11.05 -23.31
N ASP A 340 27.07 11.97 -23.16
CA ASP A 340 28.37 11.70 -22.55
C ASP A 340 28.25 11.65 -21.01
N LEU A 341 28.98 10.74 -20.37
CA LEU A 341 29.14 10.73 -18.92
C LEU A 341 30.26 11.69 -18.53
N GLU A 342 29.96 12.64 -17.66
CA GLU A 342 30.88 13.69 -17.22
C GLU A 342 31.20 13.53 -15.73
N ILE A 343 32.47 13.70 -15.36
CA ILE A 343 32.95 13.61 -13.97
C ILE A 343 33.61 14.92 -13.60
N PHE A 344 33.21 15.49 -12.47
CA PHE A 344 33.65 16.78 -11.94
C PHE A 344 34.35 16.59 -10.60
N ASP A 345 35.32 17.46 -10.28
CA ASP A 345 35.76 17.61 -8.89
C ASP A 345 34.74 18.42 -8.06
N ILE A 346 34.92 18.47 -6.74
CA ILE A 346 34.02 19.19 -5.82
C ILE A 346 33.97 20.71 -6.09
N GLY A 347 34.96 21.26 -6.80
CA GLY A 347 34.97 22.65 -7.24
C GLY A 347 34.17 22.88 -8.52
N GLY A 348 33.53 21.86 -9.08
CA GLY A 348 32.75 21.92 -10.31
C GLY A 348 33.58 21.90 -11.58
N ARG A 349 34.89 21.61 -11.51
CA ARG A 349 35.73 21.51 -12.70
C ARG A 349 35.58 20.12 -13.32
N LEU A 350 35.26 20.06 -14.61
CA LEU A 350 35.20 18.83 -15.39
C LEU A 350 36.59 18.18 -15.44
N VAL A 351 36.73 16.97 -14.88
CA VAL A 351 37.98 16.22 -14.82
C VAL A 351 38.03 15.08 -15.83
N ARG A 352 36.89 14.43 -16.13
CA ARG A 352 36.82 13.33 -17.08
C ARG A 352 35.51 13.37 -17.86
N LYS A 353 35.59 13.02 -19.14
CA LYS A 353 34.44 12.80 -20.01
C LYS A 353 34.57 11.41 -20.64
N ILE A 354 33.57 10.56 -20.46
CA ILE A 354 33.52 9.19 -21.00
C ILE A 354 32.47 9.19 -22.11
N ALA A 355 32.94 9.14 -23.36
CA ALA A 355 32.06 9.12 -24.53
C ALA A 355 31.41 7.74 -24.71
N VAL A 356 30.11 7.73 -25.01
CA VAL A 356 29.39 6.52 -25.43
C VAL A 356 29.78 6.25 -26.89
N SER A 357 30.60 5.23 -27.14
CA SER A 357 31.16 4.96 -28.47
C SER A 357 30.07 4.77 -29.53
N ARG A 358 30.09 5.62 -30.55
CA ARG A 358 29.34 5.47 -31.81
C ARG A 358 29.98 4.37 -32.67
N GLY A 359 29.57 3.12 -32.46
CA GLY A 359 29.97 1.98 -33.28
C GLY A 359 28.79 1.41 -34.07
N SER A 360 28.73 1.70 -35.38
CA SER A 360 27.92 1.16 -36.50
C SER A 360 26.45 0.71 -36.35
N PHE A 361 25.85 0.72 -35.16
CA PHE A 361 24.42 0.62 -34.95
C PHE A 361 24.05 1.69 -33.92
N SER A 362 23.35 2.73 -34.37
CA SER A 362 22.84 3.80 -33.53
C SER A 362 21.72 3.25 -32.65
N SER A 363 22.08 2.69 -31.49
CA SER A 363 21.14 2.36 -30.43
C SER A 363 21.30 3.37 -29.28
N PRO A 364 20.22 3.82 -28.63
CA PRO A 364 20.28 4.63 -27.41
C PRO A 364 21.05 3.90 -26.28
N ILE A 365 21.41 4.60 -25.20
CA ILE A 365 21.85 3.92 -23.97
C ILE A 365 20.73 2.97 -23.55
N THR A 366 20.99 1.67 -23.64
CA THR A 366 20.04 0.64 -23.20
C THR A 366 20.15 0.47 -21.69
N PHE A 367 19.03 0.12 -21.05
CA PHE A 367 18.98 -0.25 -19.63
C PHE A 367 20.08 -1.28 -19.31
N GLY A 368 20.87 -1.03 -18.25
CA GLY A 368 21.96 -1.91 -17.82
C GLY A 368 23.36 -1.61 -18.39
N GLN A 369 23.59 -0.43 -19.01
CA GLN A 369 24.92 -0.04 -19.48
C GLN A 369 25.84 0.41 -18.33
N SER A 370 27.11 -0.02 -18.40
CA SER A 370 28.11 0.21 -17.36
C SER A 370 29.36 0.90 -17.91
N PHE A 371 29.89 1.84 -17.15
CA PHE A 371 31.14 2.55 -17.45
C PHE A 371 32.20 2.21 -16.41
N ILE A 372 33.47 2.23 -16.81
CA ILE A 372 34.60 2.03 -15.89
C ILE A 372 35.38 3.33 -15.80
N TRP A 373 35.65 3.78 -14.58
CA TRP A 373 36.54 4.89 -14.31
C TRP A 373 37.69 4.46 -13.40
N ASP A 374 38.91 4.83 -13.77
CA ASP A 374 40.17 4.44 -13.12
C ASP A 374 40.79 5.56 -12.27
N GLY A 375 40.01 6.60 -11.95
CA GLY A 375 40.47 7.74 -11.15
C GLY A 375 41.48 8.63 -11.89
N ARG A 376 41.41 8.69 -13.22
CA ARG A 376 42.22 9.59 -14.06
C ARG A 376 41.40 10.67 -14.75
N ASP A 377 42.05 11.77 -15.07
CA ASP A 377 41.48 12.85 -15.88
C ASP A 377 41.49 12.51 -17.40
N ASN A 378 40.99 13.42 -18.24
CA ASN A 378 41.03 13.29 -19.70
C ASN A 378 42.45 13.19 -20.29
N GLY A 379 43.46 13.71 -19.59
CA GLY A 379 44.87 13.65 -19.98
C GLY A 379 45.60 12.41 -19.47
N GLY A 380 44.89 11.46 -18.85
CA GLY A 380 45.47 10.24 -18.26
C GLY A 380 46.23 10.48 -16.96
N ARG A 381 46.17 11.69 -16.39
CA ARG A 381 46.82 12.00 -15.12
C ARG A 381 46.00 11.47 -13.97
N LYS A 382 46.73 10.98 -12.98
CA LYS A 382 46.20 10.47 -11.72
C LYS A 382 45.58 11.60 -10.90
N LEU A 383 44.29 11.50 -10.58
CA LEU A 383 43.60 12.46 -9.72
C LEU A 383 43.87 12.20 -8.22
N PRO A 384 43.81 13.21 -7.32
CA PRO A 384 44.00 13.01 -5.89
C PRO A 384 42.83 12.27 -5.23
N SER A 385 43.01 11.77 -4.00
CA SER A 385 41.88 11.29 -3.19
C SER A 385 40.89 12.42 -2.95
N GLY A 386 39.60 12.11 -3.00
CA GLY A 386 38.56 13.11 -2.84
C GLY A 386 37.20 12.66 -3.37
N VAL A 387 36.23 13.56 -3.23
CA VAL A 387 34.87 13.39 -3.74
C VAL A 387 34.78 13.96 -5.14
N TYR A 388 34.17 13.18 -6.04
CA TYR A 388 33.90 13.56 -7.42
C TYR A 388 32.41 13.36 -7.71
N LEU A 389 31.88 14.20 -8.59
CA LEU A 389 30.48 14.20 -8.99
C LEU A 389 30.35 13.72 -10.42
N ILE A 390 29.43 12.80 -10.67
CA ILE A 390 29.10 12.29 -12.00
C ILE A 390 27.82 12.96 -12.47
N ARG A 391 27.77 13.32 -13.75
CA ARG A 391 26.59 13.85 -14.42
C ARG A 391 26.36 13.11 -15.73
N ILE A 392 25.10 12.81 -16.00
CA ILE A 392 24.63 12.33 -17.30
C ILE A 392 23.42 13.18 -17.68
N ASN A 393 23.47 13.79 -18.86
CA ASN A 393 22.33 14.55 -19.39
C ASN A 393 21.45 13.62 -20.23
N SER A 394 20.15 13.83 -20.20
CA SER A 394 19.19 13.13 -21.06
C SER A 394 18.79 14.01 -22.25
N THR A 395 18.35 13.36 -23.34
CA THR A 395 17.75 14.03 -24.50
C THR A 395 16.46 14.79 -24.16
N ASN A 396 15.76 14.42 -23.09
CA ASN A 396 14.55 15.11 -22.60
C ASN A 396 14.83 16.19 -21.54
N ARG A 397 16.09 16.66 -21.42
CA ARG A 397 16.55 17.67 -20.43
C ARG A 397 16.55 17.23 -18.96
N GLU A 398 16.26 15.96 -18.66
CA GLU A 398 16.54 15.41 -17.34
C GLU A 398 18.06 15.27 -17.11
N THR A 399 18.52 15.46 -15.89
CA THR A 399 19.93 15.30 -15.51
C THR A 399 20.03 14.28 -14.39
N ALA A 400 20.77 13.19 -14.62
CA ALA A 400 21.14 12.25 -13.57
C ALA A 400 22.47 12.66 -12.94
N THR A 401 22.57 12.53 -11.62
CA THR A 401 23.81 12.80 -10.90
C THR A 401 24.17 11.65 -9.96
N GLY A 402 25.47 11.46 -9.71
CA GLY A 402 26.01 10.44 -8.82
C GLY A 402 27.25 10.96 -8.09
N LYS A 403 27.60 10.33 -6.96
CA LYS A 403 28.77 10.70 -6.16
C LYS A 403 29.74 9.52 -6.09
N VAL A 404 31.02 9.79 -6.29
CA VAL A 404 32.08 8.78 -6.17
C VAL A 404 33.25 9.29 -5.32
N ILE A 405 33.77 8.41 -4.47
CA ILE A 405 34.88 8.67 -3.56
C ILE A 405 36.10 7.88 -4.05
N LEU A 406 37.15 8.60 -4.45
CA LEU A 406 38.44 8.02 -4.82
C LEU A 406 39.36 8.05 -3.59
N LEU A 407 39.90 6.89 -3.22
CA LEU A 407 40.96 6.74 -2.22
C LEU A 407 42.27 6.35 -2.94
N ARG A 408 43.42 6.80 -2.43
CA ARG A 408 44.74 6.50 -3.00
C ARG A 408 45.66 5.92 -1.96
#